data_AF-A0A454WH45-F1
#
_entry.id   AF-A0A454WH45-F1
#
_cell.length_a   1.000
_cell.length_b   1.000
_cell.length_c   1.000
_cell.angle_alpha   90.00
_cell.angle_beta   90.00
_cell.angle_gamma   90.00
#
_symmetry.space_group_name_H-M   'P 1'
#
loop_
_entity.id
_entity.type
_entity.pdbx_description
1 polymer ?
#
loop_
_entity_poly.entity_id
_entity_poly.type
_entity_poly.pdbx_seq_one_letter_code
_entity_poly.pdbx_strand_id
1 'polypeptide(L)'
;MTVDDTGSGADGDGRVDPEPAPDSADSGEDPLALRLEGLILGAERRYTPFQAARSAGVSMELASRFWRAMGFADIGQARALTEADVLALRRLAGLVEAGLLSEAMAVQVARSTGQTTARLAEWQIDSFLEGLTEPPEPGMTRTEVTYPIVELLLPELQEFLVYVWRRQLAASAGRVVQAGDDEEMVDRRLAVGFADLVGFTRLTRRMEEEELGELVEAFETTAADLVAARGGRLIKTLGDEVLYAADDAGTAAEIALLLVETMANDETMPELRVGIAFGTVTTRMGDVFGTTVNLASRLTSIAPRDAVLVDSALAEELVRTRDAPASEAAAAEEAAAAEKEGEEPPGYRFALQPMWQRPVRGLGVVEPWLLSRRGDGGRS
;
A
#
# COMPACT_ATOMS: atom_id res chain seq x y z
N MET A 1 -29.33 67.04 71.37
CA MET A 1 -30.47 67.82 70.86
C MET A 1 -29.97 68.51 69.61
N THR A 2 -30.73 68.51 68.50
CA THR A 2 -30.38 69.05 67.14
C THR A 2 -29.13 68.43 66.46
N VAL A 3 -29.12 67.85 65.25
CA VAL A 3 -30.11 67.72 64.13
C VAL A 3 -30.38 69.07 63.44
N ASP A 4 -30.12 69.34 62.14
CA ASP A 4 -29.58 68.63 60.94
C ASP A 4 -29.19 69.72 59.88
N ASP A 5 -28.58 69.55 58.69
CA ASP A 5 -27.72 68.55 57.99
C ASP A 5 -27.27 69.16 56.61
N THR A 6 -26.60 68.39 55.71
CA THR A 6 -26.55 68.46 54.22
C THR A 6 -25.33 69.04 53.47
N GLY A 7 -24.83 68.25 52.49
CA GLY A 7 -24.24 68.68 51.20
C GLY A 7 -22.72 68.94 51.09
N SER A 8 -22.07 68.84 49.92
CA SER A 8 -22.46 68.19 48.65
C SER A 8 -21.27 68.09 47.65
N GLY A 9 -21.16 66.97 46.92
CA GLY A 9 -20.32 66.79 45.71
C GLY A 9 -18.85 66.40 45.92
N ALA A 10 -18.14 65.80 44.95
CA ALA A 10 -18.59 65.14 43.71
C ALA A 10 -17.41 64.35 43.08
N ASP A 11 -17.38 63.03 43.21
CA ASP A 11 -16.38 62.17 42.57
C ASP A 11 -16.88 61.59 41.23
N GLY A 12 -15.97 61.44 40.27
CA GLY A 12 -16.29 61.05 38.88
C GLY A 12 -16.39 59.53 38.67
N ASP A 13 -17.39 59.08 37.92
CA ASP A 13 -17.53 57.69 37.45
C ASP A 13 -16.44 57.38 36.40
N GLY A 14 -15.42 56.62 36.83
CA GLY A 14 -14.29 56.18 36.02
C GLY A 14 -14.30 54.67 35.79
N ARG A 15 -15.40 54.13 35.25
CA ARG A 15 -15.48 52.71 34.83
C ARG A 15 -14.37 52.36 33.83
N VAL A 16 -13.43 51.55 34.28
CA VAL A 16 -12.52 50.78 33.42
C VAL A 16 -13.20 49.43 33.16
N ASP A 17 -13.61 49.19 31.91
CA ASP A 17 -14.04 47.86 31.49
C ASP A 17 -12.85 46.89 31.58
N PRO A 18 -13.00 45.69 32.16
CA PRO A 18 -11.92 44.71 32.20
C PRO A 18 -11.63 44.19 30.79
N GLU A 19 -10.35 44.16 30.41
CA GLU A 19 -9.93 43.51 29.17
C GLU A 19 -10.39 42.03 29.17
N PRO A 20 -10.82 41.48 28.02
CA PRO A 20 -11.15 40.07 27.94
C PRO A 20 -9.90 39.25 28.23
N ALA A 21 -9.94 38.47 29.31
CA ALA A 21 -8.85 37.56 29.66
C ALA A 21 -8.53 36.64 28.46
N PRO A 22 -7.24 36.31 28.22
CA PRO A 22 -6.89 35.35 27.17
C PRO A 22 -7.62 34.03 27.44
N ASP A 23 -8.27 33.51 26.39
CA ASP A 23 -9.11 32.31 26.38
C ASP A 23 -8.22 31.07 26.60
N SER A 24 -7.78 30.86 27.85
CA SER A 24 -6.80 29.86 28.25
C SER A 24 -7.41 28.46 28.26
N ALA A 25 -7.66 27.95 27.06
CA ALA A 25 -7.80 26.53 26.78
C ALA A 25 -6.46 25.84 27.02
N ASP A 26 -6.07 25.73 28.30
CA ASP A 26 -4.89 25.01 28.78
C ASP A 26 -5.12 23.50 28.67
N SER A 27 -5.21 23.02 27.42
CA SER A 27 -4.99 21.62 27.10
C SER A 27 -3.52 21.32 27.41
N GLY A 28 -3.27 20.45 28.39
CA GLY A 28 -1.93 20.00 28.80
C GLY A 28 -1.20 19.13 27.77
N GLU A 29 -1.31 19.48 26.50
CA GLU A 29 -0.52 18.97 25.38
C GLU A 29 0.86 19.64 25.40
N ASP A 30 1.91 18.89 25.05
CA ASP A 30 3.29 19.39 25.10
C ASP A 30 3.47 20.60 24.15
N PRO A 31 4.02 21.76 24.61
CA PRO A 31 4.40 22.86 23.75
C PRO A 31 5.42 22.50 22.65
N LEU A 32 6.08 21.35 22.70
CA LEU A 32 6.75 20.71 21.57
C LEU A 32 5.74 20.20 20.53
N ALA A 33 4.84 19.31 20.95
CA ALA A 33 3.90 18.61 20.07
C ALA A 33 3.02 19.59 19.30
N LEU A 34 2.48 20.61 19.97
CA LEU A 34 1.69 21.69 19.35
C LEU A 34 2.46 22.46 18.27
N ARG A 35 3.78 22.65 18.43
CA ARG A 35 4.61 23.34 17.44
C ARG A 35 5.00 22.44 16.27
N LEU A 36 5.29 21.17 16.52
CA LEU A 36 5.53 20.18 15.45
C LEU A 36 4.26 19.94 14.63
N GLU A 37 3.09 19.84 15.27
CA GLU A 37 1.80 19.75 14.59
C GLU A 37 1.51 21.02 13.76
N GLY A 38 1.70 22.22 14.33
CA GLY A 38 1.52 23.48 13.61
C GLY A 38 2.44 23.62 12.39
N LEU A 39 3.66 23.10 12.47
CA LEU A 39 4.60 22.98 11.35
C LEU A 39 4.10 21.99 10.29
N ILE A 40 3.67 20.79 10.70
CA ILE A 40 3.18 19.72 9.81
C ILE A 40 1.88 20.12 9.09
N LEU A 41 0.95 20.80 9.77
CA LEU A 41 -0.29 21.31 9.20
C LEU A 41 -0.09 22.63 8.43
N GLY A 42 1.06 23.29 8.58
CA GLY A 42 1.39 24.57 7.96
C GLY A 42 0.55 25.77 8.44
N ALA A 43 -0.28 25.60 9.47
CA ALA A 43 -1.20 26.61 9.98
C ALA A 43 -1.68 26.30 11.42
N GLU A 44 -2.05 27.33 12.17
CA GLU A 44 -2.62 27.19 13.51
C GLU A 44 -4.05 26.62 13.50
N ARG A 45 -4.37 25.82 14.53
CA ARG A 45 -5.73 25.35 14.86
C ARG A 45 -6.64 26.56 15.14
N ARG A 46 -7.59 26.87 14.24
CA ARG A 46 -8.38 28.12 14.28
C ARG A 46 -9.91 27.91 14.33
N TYR A 47 -10.41 26.86 13.71
CA TYR A 47 -11.84 26.61 13.49
C TYR A 47 -12.35 25.41 14.29
N THR A 48 -13.58 25.49 14.80
CA THR A 48 -14.35 24.30 15.17
C THR A 48 -14.95 23.62 13.93
N PRO A 49 -15.33 22.33 13.98
CA PRO A 49 -16.01 21.67 12.87
C PRO A 49 -17.25 22.42 12.35
N PHE A 50 -18.05 23.04 13.24
CA PHE A 50 -19.17 23.90 12.82
C PHE A 50 -18.73 25.14 12.04
N GLN A 51 -17.67 25.82 12.50
CA GLN A 51 -17.12 26.97 11.79
C GLN A 51 -16.49 26.56 10.46
N ALA A 52 -15.78 25.43 10.42
CA ALA A 52 -15.13 24.91 9.21
C ALA A 52 -16.15 24.50 8.14
N ALA A 53 -17.17 23.70 8.48
CA ALA A 53 -18.22 23.30 7.53
C ALA A 53 -18.97 24.51 6.97
N ARG A 54 -19.37 25.45 7.85
CA ARG A 54 -20.03 26.70 7.44
C ARG A 54 -19.13 27.58 6.56
N SER A 55 -17.83 27.61 6.81
CA SER A 55 -16.88 28.39 6.01
C SER A 55 -16.58 27.72 4.67
N ALA A 56 -16.54 26.40 4.62
CA ALA A 56 -16.41 25.63 3.37
C ALA A 56 -17.66 25.80 2.48
N GLY A 57 -18.84 25.97 3.09
CA GLY A 57 -20.13 26.13 2.42
C GLY A 57 -21.05 24.90 2.51
N VAL A 58 -20.65 23.89 3.29
CA VAL A 58 -21.26 22.55 3.27
C VAL A 58 -22.09 22.25 4.52
N SER A 59 -22.91 21.20 4.47
CA SER A 59 -23.62 20.71 5.65
C SER A 59 -22.67 20.06 6.66
N MET A 60 -23.02 20.15 7.95
CA MET A 60 -22.30 19.44 9.02
C MET A 60 -22.27 17.93 8.79
N GLU A 61 -23.35 17.35 8.26
CA GLU A 61 -23.40 15.91 7.98
C GLU A 61 -22.36 15.51 6.92
N LEU A 62 -22.24 16.27 5.83
CA LEU A 62 -21.27 16.01 4.78
C LEU A 62 -19.83 16.18 5.28
N ALA A 63 -19.56 17.25 6.06
CA ALA A 63 -18.27 17.48 6.70
C ALA A 63 -17.88 16.32 7.63
N SER A 64 -18.76 15.93 8.56
CA SER A 64 -18.52 14.80 9.47
C SER A 64 -18.54 13.43 8.78
N ARG A 65 -19.06 13.31 7.55
CA ARG A 65 -18.95 12.11 6.73
C ARG A 65 -17.61 12.05 5.98
N PHE A 66 -17.07 13.15 5.48
CA PHE A 66 -15.72 13.19 4.91
C PHE A 66 -14.64 13.03 5.99
N TRP A 67 -14.75 13.71 7.13
CA TRP A 67 -13.81 13.60 8.26
C TRP A 67 -13.63 12.14 8.72
N ARG A 68 -14.74 11.45 9.01
CA ARG A 68 -14.73 10.02 9.36
C ARG A 68 -14.40 9.08 8.19
N ALA A 69 -14.51 9.54 6.94
CA ALA A 69 -14.06 8.75 5.80
C ALA A 69 -12.52 8.72 5.74
N MET A 70 -11.87 9.87 5.95
CA MET A 70 -10.41 10.01 5.98
C MET A 70 -9.75 9.32 7.20
N GLY A 71 -10.54 8.86 8.18
CA GLY A 71 -10.08 8.09 9.33
C GLY A 71 -9.75 8.92 10.58
N PHE A 72 -9.93 10.25 10.52
CA PHE A 72 -9.60 11.15 11.61
C PHE A 72 -10.52 10.98 12.84
N ALA A 73 -9.95 11.15 14.03
CA ALA A 73 -10.62 11.02 15.32
C ALA A 73 -11.73 12.08 15.53
N ASP A 74 -12.69 11.80 16.41
CA ASP A 74 -13.76 12.76 16.71
C ASP A 74 -13.26 13.88 17.64
N ILE A 75 -13.08 15.07 17.06
CA ILE A 75 -12.67 16.31 17.74
C ILE A 75 -13.84 17.10 18.35
N GLY A 76 -15.07 16.55 18.31
CA GLY A 76 -16.25 17.12 18.93
C GLY A 76 -16.60 18.51 18.39
N GLN A 77 -16.33 19.56 19.18
CA GLN A 77 -16.40 20.97 18.77
C GLN A 77 -15.17 21.79 19.22
N ALA A 78 -14.02 21.15 19.45
CA ALA A 78 -12.77 21.85 19.75
C ALA A 78 -12.31 22.73 18.57
N ARG A 79 -11.55 23.81 18.84
CA ARG A 79 -10.81 24.54 17.80
C ARG A 79 -9.58 23.70 17.41
N ALA A 80 -9.76 22.76 16.49
CA ALA A 80 -8.71 21.84 16.05
C ALA A 80 -8.49 21.84 14.52
N LEU A 81 -9.25 22.64 13.77
CA LEU A 81 -9.16 22.69 12.29
C LEU A 81 -8.47 23.97 11.81
N THR A 82 -7.72 23.84 10.72
CA THR A 82 -6.96 24.92 10.07
C THR A 82 -7.75 25.54 8.91
N GLU A 83 -7.17 26.53 8.22
CA GLU A 83 -7.71 27.03 6.95
C GLU A 83 -7.53 26.01 5.79
N ALA A 84 -6.53 25.12 5.88
CA ALA A 84 -6.32 24.05 4.91
C ALA A 84 -7.47 23.02 4.92
N ASP A 85 -7.99 22.67 6.10
CA ASP A 85 -9.16 21.79 6.25
C ASP A 85 -10.40 22.36 5.56
N VAL A 86 -10.66 23.66 5.76
CA VAL A 86 -11.78 24.39 5.14
C VAL A 86 -11.64 24.37 3.61
N LEU A 87 -10.42 24.58 3.11
CA LEU A 87 -10.13 24.59 1.68
C LEU A 87 -10.22 23.18 1.05
N ALA A 88 -9.73 22.15 1.73
CA ALA A 88 -9.83 20.75 1.30
C ALA A 88 -11.30 20.30 1.23
N LEU A 89 -12.07 20.58 2.28
CA LEU A 89 -13.51 20.29 2.36
C LEU A 89 -14.29 20.99 1.24
N ARG A 90 -14.03 22.30 1.01
CA ARG A 90 -14.66 23.05 -0.09
C ARG A 90 -14.28 22.48 -1.47
N ARG A 91 -13.01 22.13 -1.69
CA ARG A 91 -12.53 21.52 -2.95
C ARG A 91 -13.26 20.21 -3.25
N LEU A 92 -13.35 19.30 -2.27
CA LEU A 92 -13.99 18.00 -2.46
C LEU A 92 -15.50 18.12 -2.67
N ALA A 93 -16.18 19.00 -1.93
CA ALA A 93 -17.60 19.28 -2.12
C ALA A 93 -17.89 19.92 -3.49
N GLY A 94 -17.06 20.85 -3.95
CA GLY A 94 -17.20 21.50 -5.26
C GLY A 94 -17.13 20.51 -6.44
N LEU A 95 -16.39 19.40 -6.32
CA LEU A 95 -16.39 18.32 -7.32
C LEU A 95 -17.72 17.55 -7.36
N VAL A 96 -18.41 17.44 -6.23
CA VAL A 96 -19.74 16.81 -6.14
C VAL A 96 -20.82 17.76 -6.66
N GLU A 97 -20.78 19.04 -6.27
CA GLU A 97 -21.69 20.08 -6.75
C GLU A 97 -21.59 20.31 -8.26
N ALA A 98 -20.39 20.22 -8.83
CA ALA A 98 -20.15 20.27 -10.28
C ALA A 98 -20.54 18.98 -11.03
N GLY A 99 -20.99 17.92 -10.33
CA GLY A 99 -21.35 16.64 -10.91
C GLY A 99 -20.17 15.81 -11.45
N LEU A 100 -18.93 16.20 -11.14
CA LEU A 100 -17.71 15.50 -11.57
C LEU A 100 -17.46 14.22 -10.75
N LEU A 101 -17.98 14.16 -9.52
CA LEU A 101 -18.01 12.97 -8.67
C LEU A 101 -19.40 12.80 -8.07
N SER A 102 -19.87 11.55 -7.92
CA SER A 102 -20.99 11.29 -7.01
C SER A 102 -20.53 11.43 -5.56
N GLU A 103 -21.43 11.80 -4.65
CA GLU A 103 -21.13 11.90 -3.21
C GLU A 103 -20.56 10.57 -2.65
N ALA A 104 -21.09 9.44 -3.11
CA ALA A 104 -20.60 8.11 -2.76
C ALA A 104 -19.16 7.88 -3.23
N MET A 105 -18.81 8.29 -4.45
CA MET A 105 -17.44 8.24 -4.96
C MET A 105 -16.51 9.18 -4.21
N ALA A 106 -16.93 10.42 -3.91
CA ALA A 106 -16.12 11.36 -3.13
C ALA A 106 -15.81 10.82 -1.71
N VAL A 107 -16.80 10.22 -1.04
CA VAL A 107 -16.61 9.55 0.27
C VAL A 107 -15.74 8.29 0.15
N GLN A 108 -15.80 7.57 -0.97
CA GLN A 108 -14.91 6.43 -1.24
C GLN A 108 -13.47 6.88 -1.48
N VAL A 109 -13.25 7.94 -2.29
CA VAL A 109 -11.93 8.52 -2.56
C VAL A 109 -11.29 9.02 -1.26
N ALA A 110 -12.01 9.83 -0.47
CA ALA A 110 -11.55 10.32 0.82
C ALA A 110 -11.11 9.18 1.76
N ARG A 111 -11.83 8.05 1.73
CA ARG A 111 -11.47 6.86 2.51
C ARG A 111 -10.22 6.14 2.00
N SER A 112 -10.09 5.91 0.68
CA SER A 112 -8.86 5.33 0.14
C SER A 112 -7.65 6.22 0.42
N THR A 113 -7.77 7.54 0.23
CA THR A 113 -6.68 8.47 0.50
C THR A 113 -6.27 8.39 1.97
N GLY A 114 -7.20 8.58 2.91
CA GLY A 114 -6.91 8.50 4.34
C GLY A 114 -6.29 7.17 4.79
N GLN A 115 -6.80 6.05 4.29
CA GLN A 115 -6.28 4.71 4.62
C GLN A 115 -4.90 4.39 4.05
N THR A 116 -4.47 5.10 3.01
CA THR A 116 -3.10 5.02 2.47
C THR A 116 -2.17 6.03 3.13
N THR A 117 -2.62 7.27 3.34
CA THR A 117 -1.80 8.32 3.97
C THR A 117 -1.56 8.10 5.44
N ALA A 118 -2.48 7.45 6.18
CA ALA A 118 -2.27 7.10 7.59
C ALA A 118 -1.05 6.17 7.75
N ARG A 119 -1.01 5.06 7.01
CA ARG A 119 0.12 4.11 7.04
C ARG A 119 1.43 4.73 6.58
N LEU A 120 1.38 5.60 5.58
CA LEU A 120 2.56 6.33 5.12
C LEU A 120 3.08 7.27 6.20
N ALA A 121 2.19 7.98 6.91
CA ALA A 121 2.57 8.85 8.01
C ALA A 121 3.08 8.07 9.23
N GLU A 122 2.47 6.92 9.57
CA GLU A 122 2.95 5.98 10.59
C GLU A 122 4.38 5.53 10.27
N TRP A 123 4.59 4.89 9.10
CA TRP A 123 5.92 4.44 8.66
C TRP A 123 6.96 5.58 8.58
N GLN A 124 6.58 6.75 8.06
CA GLN A 124 7.47 7.92 8.04
C GLN A 124 7.85 8.34 9.46
N ILE A 125 6.89 8.45 10.39
CA ILE A 125 7.17 8.83 11.77
C ILE A 125 8.07 7.81 12.45
N ASP A 126 7.84 6.51 12.29
CA ASP A 126 8.65 5.47 12.91
C ASP A 126 10.09 5.50 12.38
N SER A 127 10.29 5.39 11.05
CA SER A 127 11.63 5.41 10.44
C SER A 127 12.38 6.72 10.66
N PHE A 128 11.70 7.88 10.72
CA PHE A 128 12.37 9.15 11.05
C PHE A 128 12.65 9.30 12.54
N LEU A 129 11.82 8.78 13.46
CA LEU A 129 12.10 8.86 14.89
C LEU A 129 13.28 7.97 15.31
N GLU A 130 13.44 6.81 14.69
CA GLU A 130 14.61 5.95 14.91
C GLU A 130 15.90 6.63 14.40
N GLY A 131 15.90 7.06 13.12
CA GLY A 131 17.11 7.64 12.50
C GLY A 131 17.50 9.05 12.95
N LEU A 132 16.60 9.85 13.55
CA LEU A 132 16.83 11.28 13.84
C LEU A 132 16.88 11.64 15.33
N THR A 133 16.82 10.68 16.25
CA THR A 133 16.68 11.01 17.69
C THR A 133 17.85 10.67 18.61
N GLU A 134 18.98 10.21 18.05
CA GLU A 134 20.27 10.40 18.71
C GLU A 134 20.69 11.88 18.62
N PRO A 135 20.99 12.58 19.74
CA PRO A 135 21.48 13.95 19.69
C PRO A 135 22.91 13.99 19.12
N PRO A 136 23.20 14.79 18.07
CA PRO A 136 24.52 14.81 17.44
C PRO A 136 25.60 15.43 18.34
N GLU A 137 25.22 16.22 19.34
CA GLU A 137 26.11 16.75 20.38
C GLU A 137 25.55 16.53 21.80
N PRO A 138 26.38 16.11 22.79
CA PRO A 138 25.94 15.95 24.17
C PRO A 138 25.48 17.26 24.80
N GLY A 139 24.16 17.42 24.95
CA GLY A 139 23.54 18.59 25.60
C GLY A 139 22.41 19.23 24.78
N MET A 140 22.27 18.91 23.50
CA MET A 140 21.08 19.30 22.72
C MET A 140 19.83 18.60 23.25
N THR A 141 18.71 19.32 23.30
CA THR A 141 17.40 18.71 23.53
C THR A 141 16.85 18.08 22.24
N ARG A 142 16.02 17.03 22.36
CA ARG A 142 15.35 16.39 21.22
C ARG A 142 14.60 17.41 20.34
N THR A 143 14.03 18.44 20.97
CA THR A 143 13.41 19.63 20.35
C THR A 143 14.30 20.32 19.31
N GLU A 144 15.56 20.59 19.67
CA GLU A 144 16.50 21.39 18.86
C GLU A 144 17.06 20.59 17.68
N VAL A 145 16.95 19.26 17.73
CA VAL A 145 17.30 18.35 16.65
C VAL A 145 16.10 18.11 15.73
N THR A 146 14.95 17.69 16.28
CA THR A 146 13.80 17.24 15.48
C THR A 146 13.11 18.37 14.72
N TYR A 147 12.88 19.54 15.33
CA TYR A 147 12.09 20.60 14.66
C TYR A 147 12.75 21.12 13.36
N PRO A 148 14.04 21.51 13.33
CA PRO A 148 14.67 21.98 12.09
C PRO A 148 14.77 20.91 11.00
N ILE A 149 14.87 19.64 11.38
CA ILE A 149 14.92 18.53 10.41
C ILE A 149 13.54 18.28 9.80
N VAL A 150 12.45 18.33 10.58
CA VAL A 150 11.08 18.26 10.04
C VAL A 150 10.79 19.46 9.14
N GLU A 151 11.23 20.67 9.53
CA GLU A 151 11.07 21.90 8.72
C GLU A 151 11.80 21.81 7.37
N LEU A 152 12.96 21.12 7.32
CA LEU A 152 13.72 20.88 6.09
C LEU A 152 13.16 19.72 5.23
N LEU A 153 12.72 18.62 5.85
CA LEU A 153 12.31 17.41 5.13
C LEU A 153 10.86 17.45 4.63
N LEU A 154 9.94 18.10 5.35
CA LEU A 154 8.51 18.08 5.03
C LEU A 154 8.18 18.57 3.60
N PRO A 155 8.79 19.65 3.05
CA PRO A 155 8.54 20.07 1.68
C PRO A 155 8.99 19.05 0.64
N GLU A 156 10.16 18.45 0.83
CA GLU A 156 10.75 17.45 -0.07
C GLU A 156 9.93 16.15 -0.06
N LEU A 157 9.47 15.72 1.12
CA LEU A 157 8.55 14.58 1.28
C LEU A 157 7.20 14.83 0.58
N GLN A 158 6.68 16.06 0.62
CA GLN A 158 5.44 16.42 -0.06
C GLN A 158 5.60 16.37 -1.59
N GLU A 159 6.64 16.97 -2.15
CA GLU A 159 6.89 16.92 -3.60
C GLU A 159 7.22 15.50 -4.08
N PHE A 160 7.97 14.71 -3.30
CA PHE A 160 8.22 13.31 -3.59
C PHE A 160 6.92 12.47 -3.60
N LEU A 161 6.04 12.66 -2.61
CA LEU A 161 4.72 12.03 -2.58
C LEU A 161 3.88 12.40 -3.81
N VAL A 162 3.85 13.68 -4.20
CA VAL A 162 3.14 14.16 -5.39
C VAL A 162 3.74 13.58 -6.69
N TYR A 163 5.06 13.44 -6.78
CA TYR A 163 5.75 12.80 -7.90
C TYR A 163 5.42 11.30 -8.00
N VAL A 164 5.56 10.55 -6.91
CA VAL A 164 5.26 9.10 -6.86
C VAL A 164 3.78 8.85 -7.16
N TRP A 165 2.87 9.62 -6.56
CA TRP A 165 1.44 9.55 -6.85
C TRP A 165 1.14 9.80 -8.33
N ARG A 166 1.71 10.84 -8.95
CA ARG A 166 1.56 11.12 -10.39
C ARG A 166 2.09 9.98 -11.25
N ARG A 167 3.22 9.35 -10.89
CA ARG A 167 3.80 8.22 -11.63
C ARG A 167 2.91 6.97 -11.54
N GLN A 168 2.39 6.66 -10.35
CA GLN A 168 1.46 5.54 -10.12
C GLN A 168 0.11 5.75 -10.81
N LEU A 169 -0.39 7.00 -10.82
CA LEU A 169 -1.60 7.38 -11.55
C LEU A 169 -1.42 7.22 -13.05
N ALA A 170 -0.28 7.67 -13.62
CA ALA A 170 0.02 7.51 -15.04
C ALA A 170 0.14 6.03 -15.45
N ALA A 171 0.84 5.20 -14.66
CA ALA A 171 0.94 3.76 -14.91
C ALA A 171 -0.42 3.05 -14.83
N SER A 172 -1.29 3.49 -13.92
CA SER A 172 -2.63 2.92 -13.77
C SER A 172 -3.59 3.38 -14.87
N ALA A 173 -3.50 4.64 -15.30
CA ALA A 173 -4.25 5.14 -16.44
C ALA A 173 -3.85 4.43 -17.75
N GLY A 174 -2.56 4.20 -17.98
CA GLY A 174 -2.07 3.44 -19.14
C GLY A 174 -2.70 2.05 -19.24
N ARG A 175 -2.73 1.31 -18.12
CA ARG A 175 -3.41 -0.01 -18.04
C ARG A 175 -4.92 0.06 -18.25
N VAL A 176 -5.59 1.17 -17.90
CA VAL A 176 -7.03 1.35 -18.17
C VAL A 176 -7.28 1.61 -19.66
N VAL A 177 -6.45 2.43 -20.30
CA VAL A 177 -6.53 2.67 -21.75
C VAL A 177 -6.26 1.39 -22.55
N GLN A 178 -5.21 0.65 -22.21
CA GLN A 178 -4.81 -0.56 -22.95
C GLN A 178 -5.87 -1.67 -22.98
N ALA A 179 -6.71 -1.80 -21.94
CA ALA A 179 -7.86 -2.71 -21.94
C ALA A 179 -9.21 -1.98 -22.06
N GLY A 180 -9.19 -0.76 -22.64
CA GLY A 180 -10.39 -0.08 -23.14
C GLY A 180 -10.63 -0.34 -24.63
N ASP A 181 -9.61 -0.84 -25.34
CA ASP A 181 -9.71 -1.34 -26.72
C ASP A 181 -10.26 -2.78 -26.78
N ASP A 182 -10.28 -3.51 -25.64
CA ASP A 182 -10.93 -4.81 -25.46
C ASP A 182 -12.29 -4.63 -24.74
N GLU A 183 -13.39 -5.12 -25.31
CA GLU A 183 -14.76 -4.82 -24.81
C GLU A 183 -15.12 -5.46 -23.44
N GLU A 184 -14.31 -6.37 -22.90
CA GLU A 184 -14.60 -7.14 -21.66
C GLU A 184 -13.99 -6.54 -20.38
N MET A 185 -14.21 -5.24 -20.13
CA MET A 185 -13.73 -4.49 -18.95
C MET A 185 -14.07 -5.08 -17.57
N VAL A 186 -14.92 -6.11 -17.47
CA VAL A 186 -15.36 -6.75 -16.22
C VAL A 186 -14.48 -7.95 -15.83
N ASP A 187 -13.90 -8.66 -16.80
CA ASP A 187 -13.41 -10.04 -16.62
C ASP A 187 -11.92 -10.23 -16.95
N ARG A 188 -11.09 -9.23 -16.62
CA ARG A 188 -9.63 -9.26 -16.86
C ARG A 188 -9.00 -10.56 -16.35
N ARG A 189 -8.45 -11.36 -17.26
CA ARG A 189 -7.57 -12.48 -16.93
C ARG A 189 -6.21 -11.92 -16.50
N LEU A 190 -5.80 -12.19 -15.26
CA LEU A 190 -4.46 -11.89 -14.76
C LEU A 190 -3.81 -13.18 -14.24
N ALA A 191 -2.49 -13.22 -14.23
CA ALA A 191 -1.75 -14.22 -13.47
C ALA A 191 -1.56 -13.70 -12.04
N VAL A 192 -2.04 -14.44 -11.05
CA VAL A 192 -1.94 -14.08 -9.63
C VAL A 192 -1.03 -15.07 -8.93
N GLY A 193 0.02 -14.57 -8.29
CA GLY A 193 0.98 -15.39 -7.55
C GLY A 193 1.00 -15.03 -6.06
N PHE A 194 1.06 -16.05 -5.22
CA PHE A 194 1.38 -15.93 -3.80
C PHE A 194 2.74 -16.61 -3.55
N ALA A 195 3.63 -15.96 -2.81
CA ALA A 195 4.94 -16.48 -2.41
C ALA A 195 5.02 -16.46 -0.87
N ASP A 196 5.42 -17.57 -0.24
CA ASP A 196 5.26 -17.83 1.20
C ASP A 196 6.52 -18.46 1.80
N LEU A 197 7.01 -17.93 2.93
CA LEU A 197 8.21 -18.41 3.62
C LEU A 197 7.96 -19.70 4.41
N VAL A 198 8.64 -20.78 4.04
CA VAL A 198 8.31 -22.13 4.52
C VAL A 198 8.60 -22.28 6.02
N GLY A 199 7.53 -22.28 6.80
CA GLY A 199 7.58 -22.60 8.22
C GLY A 199 7.94 -21.41 9.11
N PHE A 200 7.74 -20.19 8.63
CA PHE A 200 7.85 -18.94 9.37
C PHE A 200 7.21 -18.99 10.77
N THR A 201 6.05 -19.63 10.94
CA THR A 201 5.41 -19.87 12.27
C THR A 201 6.24 -20.73 13.26
N ARG A 202 7.43 -21.19 12.88
CA ARG A 202 8.46 -21.79 13.75
C ARG A 202 9.68 -20.88 13.94
N LEU A 203 9.91 -19.91 13.06
CA LEU A 203 10.92 -18.86 13.20
C LEU A 203 10.44 -17.80 14.21
N THR A 204 9.18 -17.38 14.13
CA THR A 204 8.48 -16.47 15.09
C THR A 204 8.40 -16.95 16.55
N ARG A 205 9.03 -18.08 16.89
CA ARG A 205 9.09 -18.68 18.24
C ARG A 205 10.51 -19.13 18.63
N ARG A 206 11.52 -18.62 17.90
CA ARG A 206 12.95 -18.99 18.05
C ARG A 206 13.89 -17.82 17.80
N MET A 207 13.51 -16.90 16.91
CA MET A 207 14.16 -15.61 16.68
C MET A 207 13.62 -14.58 17.68
N GLU A 208 14.39 -13.53 17.95
CA GLU A 208 13.91 -12.35 18.66
C GLU A 208 13.08 -11.45 17.72
N GLU A 209 12.33 -10.50 18.27
CA GLU A 209 11.35 -9.69 17.50
C GLU A 209 12.01 -8.78 16.44
N GLU A 210 13.20 -8.26 16.74
CA GLU A 210 14.04 -7.43 15.87
C GLU A 210 14.59 -8.24 14.67
N GLU A 211 15.25 -9.38 14.94
CA GLU A 211 15.78 -10.33 13.94
C GLU A 211 14.69 -10.85 13.00
N LEU A 212 13.46 -11.02 13.50
CA LEU A 212 12.30 -11.40 12.71
C LEU A 212 11.81 -10.25 11.80
N GLY A 213 11.87 -9.01 12.28
CA GLY A 213 11.54 -7.81 11.51
C GLY A 213 12.47 -7.62 10.32
N GLU A 214 13.80 -7.68 10.55
CA GLU A 214 14.82 -7.59 9.50
C GLU A 214 14.61 -8.65 8.41
N LEU A 215 14.32 -9.89 8.78
CA LEU A 215 14.07 -10.99 7.84
C LEU A 215 12.82 -10.74 6.98
N VAL A 216 11.74 -10.22 7.57
CA VAL A 216 10.51 -9.86 6.83
C VAL A 216 10.77 -8.68 5.90
N GLU A 217 11.43 -7.61 6.37
CA GLU A 217 11.72 -6.44 5.53
C GLU A 217 12.63 -6.80 4.35
N ALA A 218 13.66 -7.62 4.56
CA ALA A 218 14.54 -8.09 3.49
C ALA A 218 13.79 -8.97 2.46
N PHE A 219 12.86 -9.83 2.91
CA PHE A 219 11.99 -10.60 2.03
C PHE A 219 11.02 -9.71 1.24
N GLU A 220 10.29 -8.81 1.91
CA GLU A 220 9.32 -7.90 1.27
C GLU A 220 10.01 -6.96 0.26
N THR A 221 11.18 -6.42 0.60
CA THR A 221 11.99 -5.56 -0.28
C THR A 221 12.47 -6.30 -1.51
N THR A 222 13.11 -7.46 -1.33
CA THR A 222 13.62 -8.28 -2.44
C THR A 222 12.48 -8.73 -3.37
N ALA A 223 11.32 -9.07 -2.79
CA ALA A 223 10.15 -9.43 -3.56
C ALA A 223 9.55 -8.23 -4.32
N ALA A 224 9.49 -7.04 -3.72
CA ALA A 224 9.02 -5.82 -4.38
C ALA A 224 9.88 -5.47 -5.61
N ASP A 225 11.22 -5.51 -5.45
CA ASP A 225 12.15 -5.20 -6.53
C ASP A 225 12.09 -6.23 -7.66
N LEU A 226 12.09 -7.54 -7.36
CA LEU A 226 12.01 -8.59 -8.39
C LEU A 226 10.68 -8.55 -9.16
N VAL A 227 9.56 -8.32 -8.46
CA VAL A 227 8.24 -8.18 -9.09
C VAL A 227 8.21 -6.95 -10.01
N ALA A 228 8.70 -5.81 -9.54
CA ALA A 228 8.72 -4.55 -10.31
C ALA A 228 9.68 -4.61 -11.51
N ALA A 229 10.88 -5.17 -11.33
CA ALA A 229 11.91 -5.28 -12.38
C ALA A 229 11.50 -6.22 -13.54
N ARG A 230 10.48 -7.06 -13.34
CA ARG A 230 9.86 -7.90 -14.39
C ARG A 230 8.53 -7.35 -14.92
N GLY A 231 8.09 -6.18 -14.47
CA GLY A 231 6.82 -5.57 -14.91
C GLY A 231 5.57 -6.15 -14.23
N GLY A 232 5.75 -7.04 -13.25
CA GLY A 232 4.67 -7.43 -12.35
C GLY A 232 4.27 -6.30 -11.40
N ARG A 233 3.20 -6.54 -10.64
CA ARG A 233 2.67 -5.61 -9.65
C ARG A 233 2.51 -6.30 -8.31
N LEU A 234 3.29 -5.86 -7.32
CA LEU A 234 3.05 -6.18 -5.91
C LEU A 234 1.66 -5.62 -5.54
N ILE A 235 0.80 -6.45 -4.99
CA ILE A 235 -0.56 -6.07 -4.58
C ILE A 235 -0.55 -5.65 -3.11
N LYS A 236 0.04 -6.51 -2.27
CA LYS A 236 0.21 -6.36 -0.82
C LYS A 236 1.14 -7.44 -0.30
N THR A 237 1.74 -7.17 0.84
CA THR A 237 2.41 -8.15 1.69
C THR A 237 1.52 -8.48 2.89
N LEU A 238 1.77 -9.62 3.53
CA LEU A 238 1.09 -10.09 4.73
C LEU A 238 2.09 -10.64 5.76
N GLY A 239 3.30 -10.06 5.84
CA GLY A 239 4.42 -10.59 6.60
C GLY A 239 5.14 -11.69 5.81
N ASP A 240 4.90 -12.95 6.14
CA ASP A 240 5.53 -14.11 5.49
C ASP A 240 4.97 -14.47 4.10
N GLU A 241 3.85 -13.86 3.68
CA GLU A 241 3.22 -14.08 2.37
C GLU A 241 3.18 -12.79 1.52
N VAL A 242 3.72 -12.87 0.30
CA VAL A 242 3.69 -11.83 -0.74
C VAL A 242 2.62 -12.15 -1.78
N LEU A 243 1.72 -11.21 -2.07
CA LEU A 243 0.76 -11.30 -3.17
C LEU A 243 1.16 -10.36 -4.31
N TYR A 244 1.40 -10.92 -5.50
CA TYR A 244 1.64 -10.17 -6.73
C TYR A 244 0.69 -10.59 -7.87
N ALA A 245 0.60 -9.77 -8.90
CA ALA A 245 -0.05 -10.13 -10.16
C ALA A 245 0.75 -9.65 -11.38
N ALA A 246 0.60 -10.33 -12.51
CA ALA A 246 1.09 -9.90 -13.81
C ALA A 246 -0.05 -9.97 -14.85
N ASP A 247 0.09 -9.17 -15.92
CA ASP A 247 -0.89 -9.12 -17.00
C ASP A 247 -0.79 -10.35 -17.94
N ASP A 248 0.28 -11.15 -17.85
CA ASP A 248 0.47 -12.41 -18.59
C ASP A 248 1.11 -13.54 -17.75
N ALA A 249 0.98 -14.78 -18.23
CA ALA A 249 1.47 -15.99 -17.57
C ALA A 249 3.01 -16.11 -17.55
N GLY A 250 3.70 -15.70 -18.61
CA GLY A 250 5.16 -15.83 -18.76
C GLY A 250 5.94 -14.86 -17.86
N THR A 251 5.39 -13.69 -17.59
CA THR A 251 5.90 -12.73 -16.62
C THR A 251 5.73 -13.24 -15.18
N ALA A 252 4.56 -13.78 -14.83
CA ALA A 252 4.35 -14.36 -13.50
C ALA A 252 5.21 -15.60 -13.24
N ALA A 253 5.38 -16.47 -14.25
CA ALA A 253 6.28 -17.61 -14.21
C ALA A 253 7.75 -17.19 -13.95
N GLU A 254 8.23 -16.16 -14.65
CA GLU A 254 9.59 -15.61 -14.47
C GLU A 254 9.78 -15.01 -13.07
N ILE A 255 8.80 -14.25 -12.57
CA ILE A 255 8.81 -13.68 -11.22
C ILE A 255 8.88 -14.78 -10.17
N ALA A 256 8.01 -15.80 -10.26
CA ALA A 256 7.98 -16.90 -9.30
C ALA A 256 9.30 -17.66 -9.22
N LEU A 257 9.88 -17.97 -10.38
CA LEU A 257 11.16 -18.67 -10.46
C LEU A 257 12.29 -17.80 -9.90
N LEU A 258 12.37 -16.53 -10.27
CA LEU A 258 13.39 -15.61 -9.73
C LEU A 258 13.26 -15.38 -8.22
N LEU A 259 12.04 -15.35 -7.66
CA LEU A 259 11.84 -15.27 -6.21
C LEU A 259 12.43 -16.50 -5.50
N VAL A 260 12.10 -17.70 -5.98
CA VAL A 260 12.65 -18.96 -5.43
C VAL A 260 14.16 -19.05 -5.64
N GLU A 261 14.64 -18.77 -6.85
CA GLU A 261 16.06 -18.76 -7.19
C GLU A 261 16.86 -17.75 -6.36
N THR A 262 16.29 -16.59 -6.02
CA THR A 262 16.98 -15.59 -5.18
C THR A 262 17.02 -16.04 -3.72
N MET A 263 15.89 -16.44 -3.14
CA MET A 263 15.83 -16.86 -1.74
C MET A 263 16.68 -18.12 -1.47
N ALA A 264 16.68 -19.09 -2.39
CA ALA A 264 17.48 -20.31 -2.26
C ALA A 264 19.00 -20.11 -2.44
N ASN A 265 19.46 -18.90 -2.82
CA ASN A 265 20.87 -18.52 -2.86
C ASN A 265 21.31 -17.70 -1.63
N ASP A 266 20.41 -17.40 -0.69
CA ASP A 266 20.71 -16.70 0.55
C ASP A 266 20.58 -17.66 1.75
N GLU A 267 21.70 -18.00 2.40
CA GLU A 267 21.73 -18.93 3.54
C GLU A 267 21.01 -18.38 4.80
N THR A 268 20.65 -17.09 4.83
CA THR A 268 19.84 -16.49 5.91
C THR A 268 18.35 -16.61 5.66
N MET A 269 17.93 -16.78 4.41
CA MET A 269 16.51 -16.81 4.04
C MET A 269 15.87 -18.19 4.25
N PRO A 270 14.60 -18.25 4.69
CA PRO A 270 13.83 -19.48 4.69
C PRO A 270 13.54 -19.94 3.27
N GLU A 271 13.43 -21.27 3.09
CA GLU A 271 13.01 -21.89 1.84
C GLU A 271 11.69 -21.27 1.36
N LEU A 272 11.58 -20.95 0.07
CA LEU A 272 10.41 -20.25 -0.47
C LEU A 272 9.49 -21.22 -1.22
N ARG A 273 8.17 -21.02 -1.14
CA ARG A 273 7.22 -21.72 -2.02
C ARG A 273 6.27 -20.75 -2.69
N VAL A 274 5.93 -21.03 -3.95
CA VAL A 274 5.09 -20.13 -4.76
C VAL A 274 3.95 -20.91 -5.42
N GLY A 275 2.76 -20.30 -5.46
CA GLY A 275 1.60 -20.81 -6.16
C GLY A 275 0.98 -19.74 -7.05
N ILE A 276 0.78 -20.05 -8.33
CA ILE A 276 0.25 -19.12 -9.34
C ILE A 276 -1.01 -19.70 -9.98
N ALA A 277 -2.01 -18.86 -10.25
CA ALA A 277 -3.19 -19.23 -11.05
C ALA A 277 -3.46 -18.16 -12.13
N PHE A 278 -3.97 -18.57 -13.29
CA PHE A 278 -4.26 -17.65 -14.41
C PHE A 278 -5.72 -17.62 -14.83
N GLY A 279 -6.36 -16.46 -14.66
CA GLY A 279 -7.76 -16.28 -15.04
C GLY A 279 -8.37 -15.00 -14.49
N THR A 280 -9.69 -14.85 -14.69
CA THR A 280 -10.50 -13.71 -14.27
C THR A 280 -10.21 -13.27 -12.83
N VAL A 281 -10.04 -11.96 -12.63
CA VAL A 281 -10.03 -11.35 -11.29
C VAL A 281 -10.82 -10.04 -11.23
N THR A 282 -11.54 -9.85 -10.13
CA THR A 282 -12.17 -8.60 -9.76
C THR A 282 -11.14 -7.69 -9.09
N THR A 283 -10.70 -6.64 -9.76
CA THR A 283 -9.82 -5.61 -9.15
C THR A 283 -10.65 -4.59 -8.36
N ARG A 284 -10.28 -4.28 -7.11
CA ARG A 284 -10.98 -3.26 -6.31
C ARG A 284 -10.03 -2.56 -5.33
N MET A 285 -9.95 -1.23 -5.41
CA MET A 285 -9.11 -0.38 -4.54
C MET A 285 -7.62 -0.79 -4.55
N GLY A 286 -7.10 -1.21 -5.71
CA GLY A 286 -5.74 -1.73 -5.89
C GLY A 286 -5.62 -3.25 -5.67
N ASP A 287 -6.44 -3.82 -4.79
CA ASP A 287 -6.42 -5.25 -4.44
C ASP A 287 -7.15 -6.14 -5.49
N VAL A 288 -6.93 -7.45 -5.43
CA VAL A 288 -7.47 -8.46 -6.34
C VAL A 288 -8.30 -9.52 -5.60
N PHE A 289 -9.45 -9.89 -6.18
CA PHE A 289 -10.38 -10.86 -5.60
C PHE A 289 -10.90 -11.82 -6.69
N GLY A 290 -11.16 -13.08 -6.33
CA GLY A 290 -11.76 -14.04 -7.26
C GLY A 290 -11.45 -15.50 -6.94
N THR A 291 -11.96 -16.42 -7.76
CA THR A 291 -11.63 -17.84 -7.73
C THR A 291 -10.14 -18.08 -8.03
N THR A 292 -9.58 -17.36 -9.00
CA THR A 292 -8.15 -17.37 -9.36
C THR A 292 -7.26 -17.04 -8.15
N VAL A 293 -7.58 -15.98 -7.40
CA VAL A 293 -6.84 -15.56 -6.19
C VAL A 293 -6.89 -16.67 -5.11
N ASN A 294 -8.08 -17.26 -4.89
CA ASN A 294 -8.23 -18.37 -3.96
C ASN A 294 -7.46 -19.63 -4.39
N LEU A 295 -7.33 -19.88 -5.71
CA LEU A 295 -6.57 -21.01 -6.26
C LEU A 295 -5.07 -20.81 -6.10
N ALA A 296 -4.53 -19.63 -6.39
CA ALA A 296 -3.11 -19.30 -6.23
C ALA A 296 -2.61 -19.48 -4.77
N SER A 297 -3.30 -18.88 -3.79
CA SER A 297 -2.96 -19.08 -2.36
C SER A 297 -3.07 -20.55 -1.93
N ARG A 298 -4.04 -21.30 -2.48
CA ARG A 298 -4.17 -22.73 -2.20
C ARG A 298 -3.08 -23.58 -2.85
N LEU A 299 -2.63 -23.26 -4.06
CA LEU A 299 -1.46 -23.89 -4.69
C LEU A 299 -0.21 -23.68 -3.84
N THR A 300 0.03 -22.45 -3.39
CA THR A 300 1.12 -22.09 -2.48
C THR A 300 1.07 -22.94 -1.20
N SER A 301 -0.12 -23.05 -0.58
CA SER A 301 -0.30 -23.84 0.64
C SER A 301 0.04 -25.33 0.51
N ILE A 302 0.00 -25.89 -0.70
CA ILE A 302 0.31 -27.30 -1.01
C ILE A 302 1.65 -27.50 -1.73
N ALA A 303 2.33 -26.42 -2.11
CA ALA A 303 3.60 -26.44 -2.83
C ALA A 303 4.73 -27.09 -1.99
N PRO A 304 5.67 -27.81 -2.62
CA PRO A 304 6.93 -28.20 -2.01
C PRO A 304 7.77 -26.99 -1.57
N ARG A 305 8.89 -27.27 -0.89
CA ARG A 305 9.96 -26.28 -0.66
C ARG A 305 10.65 -25.97 -1.98
N ASP A 306 11.06 -24.72 -2.16
CA ASP A 306 11.84 -24.20 -3.30
C ASP A 306 11.23 -24.61 -4.65
N ALA A 307 9.91 -24.46 -4.74
CA ALA A 307 9.10 -24.93 -5.85
C ALA A 307 7.96 -23.96 -6.19
N VAL A 308 7.69 -23.86 -7.49
CA VAL A 308 6.57 -23.10 -8.04
C VAL A 308 5.50 -24.07 -8.54
N LEU A 309 4.28 -23.97 -8.01
CA LEU A 309 3.11 -24.68 -8.54
C LEU A 309 2.21 -23.74 -9.33
N VAL A 310 1.67 -24.22 -10.46
CA VAL A 310 0.75 -23.47 -11.30
C VAL A 310 -0.54 -24.27 -11.58
N ASP A 311 -1.64 -23.59 -11.90
CA ASP A 311 -2.87 -24.26 -12.35
C ASP A 311 -2.82 -24.66 -13.82
N SER A 312 -3.75 -25.52 -14.23
CA SER A 312 -3.90 -25.96 -15.63
C SER A 312 -4.10 -24.78 -16.58
N ALA A 313 -4.81 -23.72 -16.17
CA ALA A 313 -5.06 -22.55 -17.02
C ALA A 313 -3.78 -21.74 -17.31
N LEU A 314 -2.85 -21.65 -16.35
CA LEU A 314 -1.54 -21.03 -16.58
C LEU A 314 -0.62 -21.96 -17.39
N ALA A 315 -0.63 -23.27 -17.10
CA ALA A 315 0.11 -24.26 -17.88
C ALA A 315 -0.30 -24.26 -19.36
N GLU A 316 -1.61 -24.28 -19.64
CA GLU A 316 -2.18 -24.14 -20.99
C GLU A 316 -1.78 -22.82 -21.66
N GLU A 317 -1.76 -21.71 -20.92
CA GLU A 317 -1.36 -20.40 -21.45
C GLU A 317 0.13 -20.35 -21.83
N LEU A 318 1.04 -20.88 -21.00
CA LEU A 318 2.48 -20.96 -21.31
C LEU A 318 2.76 -21.85 -22.54
N VAL A 319 1.96 -22.90 -22.75
CA VAL A 319 2.01 -23.72 -23.96
C VAL A 319 1.47 -22.96 -25.17
N ARG A 320 0.40 -22.17 -24.99
CA ARG A 320 -0.21 -21.34 -26.03
C ARG A 320 0.71 -20.19 -26.48
N THR A 321 1.49 -19.59 -25.58
CA THR A 321 2.50 -18.55 -25.91
C THR A 321 3.83 -19.14 -26.40
N ARG A 322 4.04 -20.46 -26.23
CA ARG A 322 5.29 -21.19 -26.48
C ARG A 322 6.44 -20.81 -25.53
N ASP A 323 6.12 -20.31 -24.34
CA ASP A 323 7.08 -20.18 -23.24
C ASP A 323 7.44 -21.56 -22.65
N ALA A 324 6.52 -22.54 -22.72
CA ALA A 324 6.71 -23.92 -22.28
C ALA A 324 6.21 -24.94 -23.34
N PRO A 325 6.74 -26.18 -23.37
CA PRO A 325 6.21 -27.25 -24.21
C PRO A 325 5.04 -27.95 -23.52
N ALA A 326 4.17 -28.61 -24.29
CA ALA A 326 3.08 -29.42 -23.74
C ALA A 326 3.56 -30.63 -22.91
N SER A 327 4.79 -31.10 -23.16
CA SER A 327 5.54 -32.04 -22.31
C SER A 327 7.00 -32.11 -22.77
N GLU A 328 7.89 -32.67 -21.94
CA GLU A 328 9.27 -32.98 -22.33
C GLU A 328 9.36 -33.93 -23.54
N ALA A 329 8.41 -34.86 -23.67
CA ALA A 329 8.34 -35.76 -24.82
C ALA A 329 8.02 -34.99 -26.11
N ALA A 330 7.05 -34.07 -26.07
CA ALA A 330 6.73 -33.21 -27.21
C ALA A 330 7.90 -32.29 -27.58
N ALA A 331 8.61 -31.72 -26.60
CA ALA A 331 9.80 -30.90 -26.85
C ALA A 331 10.92 -31.71 -27.53
N ALA A 332 11.13 -32.96 -27.11
CA ALA A 332 12.11 -33.85 -27.72
C ALA A 332 11.70 -34.28 -29.15
N GLU A 333 10.42 -34.50 -29.41
CA GLU A 333 9.89 -34.80 -30.75
C GLU A 333 9.99 -33.58 -31.69
N GLU A 334 9.66 -32.38 -31.24
CA GLU A 334 9.83 -31.13 -32.00
C GLU A 334 11.32 -30.85 -32.31
N ALA A 335 12.21 -30.96 -31.31
CA ALA A 335 13.65 -30.77 -31.52
C ALA A 335 14.24 -31.80 -32.49
N ALA A 336 13.81 -33.06 -32.39
CA ALA A 336 14.22 -34.11 -33.32
C ALA A 336 13.54 -33.98 -34.70
N ALA A 337 12.51 -33.16 -34.88
CA ALA A 337 11.98 -32.79 -36.20
C ALA A 337 12.83 -31.67 -36.81
N ALA A 338 13.07 -30.59 -36.07
CA ALA A 338 13.92 -29.47 -36.47
C ALA A 338 15.33 -29.94 -36.92
N GLU A 339 15.97 -30.84 -36.17
CA GLU A 339 17.29 -31.41 -36.54
C GLU A 339 17.26 -32.12 -37.91
N LYS A 340 16.17 -32.81 -38.26
CA LYS A 340 16.03 -33.51 -39.55
C LYS A 340 15.76 -32.56 -40.72
N GLU A 341 15.12 -31.43 -40.44
CA GLU A 341 14.75 -30.41 -41.44
C GLU A 341 15.84 -29.33 -41.59
N GLY A 342 16.78 -29.27 -40.65
CA GLY A 342 17.92 -28.34 -40.64
C GLY A 342 17.62 -27.02 -39.94
N GLU A 343 16.56 -26.97 -39.12
CA GLU A 343 16.11 -25.79 -38.38
C GLU A 343 16.65 -25.78 -36.94
N GLU A 344 16.65 -24.61 -36.29
CA GLU A 344 16.99 -24.51 -34.86
C GLU A 344 15.80 -25.02 -34.00
N PRO A 345 16.03 -25.83 -32.96
CA PRO A 345 14.97 -26.37 -32.13
C PRO A 345 14.28 -25.26 -31.30
N PRO A 346 12.97 -25.40 -30.99
CA PRO A 346 12.21 -24.35 -30.30
C PRO A 346 12.74 -24.06 -28.89
N GLY A 347 13.16 -22.81 -28.68
CA GLY A 347 13.72 -22.31 -27.42
C GLY A 347 12.65 -22.00 -26.37
N TYR A 348 12.16 -23.04 -25.68
CA TYR A 348 11.28 -22.90 -24.53
C TYR A 348 12.02 -22.34 -23.29
N ARG A 349 11.36 -21.48 -22.49
CA ARG A 349 11.89 -20.90 -21.25
C ARG A 349 11.64 -21.78 -20.03
N PHE A 350 10.47 -22.43 -19.98
CA PHE A 350 10.01 -23.19 -18.83
C PHE A 350 9.75 -24.66 -19.16
N ALA A 351 9.83 -25.51 -18.14
CA ALA A 351 9.35 -26.88 -18.15
C ALA A 351 8.11 -26.99 -17.27
N LEU A 352 7.19 -27.88 -17.67
CA LEU A 352 5.93 -28.13 -16.99
C LEU A 352 5.79 -29.63 -16.73
N GLN A 353 5.69 -30.01 -15.46
CA GLN A 353 5.47 -31.39 -15.05
C GLN A 353 4.11 -31.51 -14.34
N PRO A 354 3.14 -32.29 -14.85
CA PRO A 354 1.87 -32.48 -14.18
C PRO A 354 2.08 -33.29 -12.89
N MET A 355 1.50 -32.81 -11.79
CA MET A 355 1.50 -33.55 -10.52
C MET A 355 0.19 -34.29 -10.32
N TRP A 356 0.19 -35.23 -9.36
CA TRP A 356 -1.02 -35.95 -8.96
C TRP A 356 -2.13 -35.01 -8.51
N GLN A 357 -3.37 -35.31 -8.90
CA GLN A 357 -4.59 -34.68 -8.37
C GLN A 357 -4.57 -34.65 -6.83
N ARG A 358 -4.79 -33.48 -6.23
CA ARG A 358 -4.85 -33.32 -4.77
C ARG A 358 -6.21 -32.74 -4.34
N PRO A 359 -6.87 -33.33 -3.32
CA PRO A 359 -8.06 -32.73 -2.73
C PRO A 359 -7.67 -31.50 -1.89
N VAL A 360 -8.21 -30.34 -2.25
CA VAL A 360 -7.90 -29.03 -1.66
C VAL A 360 -9.14 -28.47 -0.97
N ARG A 361 -8.99 -28.14 0.33
CA ARG A 361 -10.11 -27.66 1.16
C ARG A 361 -10.67 -26.33 0.61
N GLY A 362 -11.90 -26.41 0.12
CA GLY A 362 -12.65 -25.27 -0.45
C GLY A 362 -12.59 -25.14 -1.97
N LEU A 363 -11.78 -25.95 -2.67
CA LEU A 363 -11.68 -25.93 -4.14
C LEU A 363 -12.00 -27.27 -4.83
N GLY A 364 -12.14 -28.36 -4.06
CA GLY A 364 -12.43 -29.68 -4.63
C GLY A 364 -11.15 -30.45 -4.93
N VAL A 365 -10.98 -30.94 -6.15
CA VAL A 365 -9.73 -31.58 -6.61
C VAL A 365 -9.02 -30.60 -7.54
N VAL A 366 -7.73 -30.40 -7.32
CA VAL A 366 -6.87 -29.53 -8.14
C VAL A 366 -5.80 -30.38 -8.81
N GLU A 367 -5.46 -30.02 -10.06
CA GLU A 367 -4.37 -30.57 -10.87
C GLU A 367 -3.23 -29.56 -10.94
N PRO A 368 -2.33 -29.51 -9.92
CA PRO A 368 -1.19 -28.62 -9.96
C PRO A 368 -0.13 -29.13 -10.95
N TRP A 369 0.51 -28.20 -11.64
CA TRP A 369 1.72 -28.45 -12.43
C TRP A 369 2.91 -27.87 -11.69
N LEU A 370 4.01 -28.61 -11.64
CA LEU A 370 5.30 -28.10 -11.20
C LEU A 370 5.91 -27.31 -12.36
N LEU A 371 6.21 -26.03 -12.11
CA LEU A 371 6.91 -25.15 -13.03
C LEU A 371 8.40 -25.12 -12.64
N SER A 372 9.28 -25.22 -13.63
CA SER A 372 10.72 -24.97 -13.46
C SER A 372 11.31 -24.26 -14.67
N ARG A 373 12.47 -23.61 -14.49
CA ARG A 373 13.26 -23.07 -15.61
C ARG A 373 13.86 -24.22 -16.41
N ARG A 374 13.84 -24.15 -17.75
CA ARG A 374 14.71 -25.03 -18.56
C ARG A 374 16.14 -24.54 -18.39
N GLY A 375 17.06 -25.41 -17.99
CA GLY A 375 18.48 -25.09 -18.04
C GLY A 375 18.89 -24.83 -19.49
N ASP A 376 19.74 -23.81 -19.70
CA ASP A 376 20.24 -23.46 -21.03
C ASP A 376 20.81 -24.69 -21.75
N GLY A 377 20.33 -24.90 -22.99
CA GLY A 377 20.65 -26.07 -23.81
C GLY A 377 22.09 -26.08 -24.32
N GLY A 378 23.05 -26.36 -23.42
CA GLY A 378 24.42 -26.73 -23.76
C GLY A 378 25.29 -25.61 -24.35
N ARG A 379 25.77 -24.70 -23.51
CA ARG A 379 26.96 -23.88 -23.81
C ARG A 379 27.99 -23.97 -22.67
N SER A 380 28.77 -25.05 -22.73
CA SER A 380 30.05 -25.21 -22.02
C SER A 380 31.22 -24.79 -22.92
#